data_AF-A0A9W9NCN2-F1
#
_entry.id   AF-A0A9W9NCN2-F1
#
_cell.length_a   1.000
_cell.length_b   1.000
_cell.length_c   1.000
_cell.angle_alpha   90.00
_cell.angle_beta   90.00
_cell.angle_gamma   90.00
#
_symmetry.space_group_name_H-M   'P 1'
#
loop_
_entity.id
_entity.type
_entity.pdbx_description
1 polymer ?
#
loop_
_entity_poly.entity_id
_entity_poly.type
_entity_poly.pdbx_seq_one_letter_code
_entity_poly.pdbx_strand_id
1 'polypeptide(L)'
;MILPWVKPLSFTALRHSTAEIAELVDREIHKKRRHINLPKPVLKLIAQALNRYVWWHTTSADEVEREFHDQVIDPTAKTFKDLGIEPVDLADLTFHYLQMYRSASYYDLPPATERERREEKKYVHVLDNQ
;
A
#
# COMPACT_ATOMS: atom_id res chain seq x y z
N MET A 1 -11.29 -7.18 1.14
CA MET A 1 -11.06 -5.82 1.67
C MET A 1 -11.66 -4.86 0.66
N ILE A 2 -12.78 -4.24 0.99
CA ILE A 2 -13.62 -3.46 0.08
C ILE A 2 -13.37 -2.00 0.43
N LEU A 3 -12.68 -1.25 -0.42
CA LEU A 3 -12.52 0.21 -0.27
C LEU A 3 -12.46 0.86 -1.66
N PRO A 4 -12.98 2.09 -1.85
CA PRO A 4 -12.97 2.84 -3.11
C PRO A 4 -11.73 3.75 -3.24
N TRP A 5 -10.96 3.61 -4.32
CA TRP A 5 -9.61 4.21 -4.45
C TRP A 5 -9.54 5.33 -5.49
N VAL A 6 -9.51 6.58 -5.02
CA VAL A 6 -8.74 7.72 -5.56
C VAL A 6 -8.57 8.65 -4.36
N LYS A 7 -7.34 8.97 -3.90
CA LYS A 7 -6.98 10.22 -3.13
C LYS A 7 -5.64 10.14 -2.40
N PRO A 8 -4.88 11.23 -2.23
CA PRO A 8 -3.54 11.20 -1.63
C PRO A 8 -3.37 11.40 -0.11
N LEU A 9 -2.47 10.59 0.48
CA LEU A 9 -1.89 10.76 1.82
C LEU A 9 -0.54 11.50 1.71
N SER A 10 -0.28 12.48 2.57
CA SER A 10 0.95 13.31 2.55
C SER A 10 1.69 13.32 3.88
N PHE A 11 1.78 12.18 4.57
CA PHE A 11 2.61 12.05 5.77
C PHE A 11 4.12 11.91 5.45
N THR A 12 4.43 11.59 4.20
CA THR A 12 5.77 11.35 3.65
C THR A 12 6.37 12.61 3.02
N ALA A 13 7.67 12.60 2.77
CA ALA A 13 8.37 13.69 2.08
C ALA A 13 7.69 14.10 0.75
N LEU A 14 7.04 13.12 0.09
CA LEU A 14 6.24 13.28 -1.11
C LEU A 14 4.75 13.05 -0.82
N ARG A 15 3.88 13.74 -1.57
CA ARG A 15 2.43 13.53 -1.56
C ARG A 15 2.09 12.35 -2.48
N HIS A 16 1.67 11.22 -1.91
CA HIS A 16 1.30 10.04 -2.69
C HIS A 16 -0.21 9.87 -2.76
N SER A 17 -0.73 9.46 -3.90
CA SER A 17 -2.11 8.97 -3.96
C SER A 17 -2.25 7.62 -3.26
N THR A 18 -3.37 7.33 -2.60
CA THR A 18 -3.67 6.00 -2.07
C THR A 18 -3.55 4.97 -3.20
N ALA A 19 -4.04 5.27 -4.42
CA ALA A 19 -3.81 4.41 -5.59
C ALA A 19 -2.33 4.11 -5.86
N GLU A 20 -1.48 5.12 -5.81
CA GLU A 20 -0.03 4.99 -5.96
C GLU A 20 0.60 4.18 -4.82
N ILE A 21 0.15 4.37 -3.58
CA ILE A 21 0.56 3.54 -2.44
C ILE A 21 0.16 2.08 -2.66
N ALA A 22 -1.05 1.82 -3.18
CA ALA A 22 -1.47 0.46 -3.53
C ALA A 22 -0.59 -0.14 -4.62
N GLU A 23 -0.27 0.61 -5.68
CA GLU A 23 0.60 0.13 -6.74
C GLU A 23 2.01 -0.18 -6.23
N LEU A 24 2.53 0.66 -5.34
CA LEU A 24 3.81 0.47 -4.68
C LEU A 24 3.79 -0.81 -3.82
N VAL A 25 2.75 -1.00 -3.01
CA VAL A 25 2.55 -2.18 -2.17
C VAL A 25 2.38 -3.45 -3.01
N ASP A 26 1.60 -3.40 -4.08
CA ASP A 26 1.34 -4.55 -4.96
C ASP A 26 2.60 -4.97 -5.73
N ARG A 27 3.43 -4.00 -6.13
CA ARG A 27 4.76 -4.24 -6.68
C ARG A 27 5.65 -4.94 -5.67
N GLU A 28 5.70 -4.43 -4.45
CA GLU A 28 6.58 -4.93 -3.40
C GLU A 28 6.19 -6.35 -2.97
N ILE A 29 4.90 -6.64 -2.84
CA ILE A 29 4.38 -7.96 -2.44
C ILE A 29 4.38 -8.95 -3.62
N HIS A 30 4.55 -8.46 -4.85
CA HIS A 30 4.42 -9.24 -6.09
C HIS A 30 3.03 -9.90 -6.24
N LYS A 31 1.97 -9.19 -5.82
CA LYS A 31 0.59 -9.70 -5.87
C LYS A 31 -0.38 -8.57 -6.16
N LYS A 32 -1.17 -8.73 -7.24
CA LYS A 32 -2.25 -7.79 -7.56
C LYS A 32 -3.45 -8.04 -6.65
N ARG A 33 -3.85 -7.03 -5.88
CA ARG A 33 -5.05 -7.09 -5.04
C ARG A 33 -6.28 -6.65 -5.83
N ARG A 34 -7.45 -7.19 -5.47
CA ARG A 34 -8.72 -6.74 -6.03
C ARG A 34 -9.22 -5.56 -5.20
N HIS A 35 -9.56 -4.46 -5.87
CA HIS A 35 -10.26 -3.32 -5.29
C HIS A 35 -11.62 -3.15 -5.97
N ILE A 36 -12.62 -2.67 -5.23
CA ILE A 36 -13.99 -2.46 -5.72
C ILE A 36 -14.42 -1.06 -5.29
N ASN A 37 -14.80 -0.22 -6.25
CA ASN A 37 -15.23 1.15 -5.97
C ASN A 37 -16.73 1.16 -5.67
N LEU A 38 -17.08 1.20 -4.38
CA LEU A 38 -18.45 1.39 -3.92
C LEU A 38 -18.75 2.87 -3.66
N PRO A 39 -19.99 3.33 -3.89
CA PRO A 39 -20.38 4.69 -3.57
C PRO A 39 -20.43 4.93 -2.06
N LYS A 40 -20.02 6.14 -1.65
CA LYS A 40 -19.96 6.60 -0.24
C LYS A 40 -21.19 6.22 0.62
N PRO A 41 -22.44 6.50 0.21
CA PRO A 41 -23.60 6.23 1.08
C PRO A 41 -23.78 4.74 1.38
N VAL A 42 -23.52 3.87 0.39
CA VAL A 42 -23.63 2.42 0.56
C VAL A 42 -22.55 1.91 1.50
N LEU A 43 -21.31 2.36 1.30
CA LEU A 43 -20.18 1.92 2.11
C LEU A 43 -20.30 2.41 3.56
N LYS A 44 -20.83 3.62 3.79
CA LYS A 44 -21.13 4.15 5.12
C LYS A 44 -22.18 3.33 5.87
N LEU A 45 -23.27 2.93 5.19
CA LEU A 45 -24.31 2.10 5.80
C LEU A 45 -23.80 0.71 6.17
N ILE A 46 -23.01 0.10 5.29
CA ILE A 46 -22.38 -1.20 5.55
C ILE A 46 -21.42 -1.08 6.74
N ALA A 47 -20.55 -0.06 6.76
CA ALA A 47 -19.62 0.17 7.86
C ALA A 47 -20.34 0.42 9.20
N GLN A 48 -21.43 1.20 9.18
CA GLN A 48 -22.23 1.46 10.38
C GLN A 48 -22.90 0.19 10.92
N ALA A 49 -23.42 -0.66 10.03
CA ALA A 49 -23.99 -1.94 10.41
C ALA A 49 -22.91 -2.87 10.98
N LEU A 50 -21.79 -3.04 10.27
CA LEU A 50 -20.68 -3.89 10.72
C LEU A 50 -20.17 -3.47 12.10
N ASN A 51 -19.92 -2.17 12.31
CA ASN A 51 -19.43 -1.68 13.59
C ASN A 51 -20.41 -1.90 14.77
N ARG A 52 -21.72 -1.94 14.50
CA ARG A 52 -22.73 -2.20 15.55
C ARG A 52 -22.89 -3.68 15.87
N TYR A 53 -22.80 -4.55 14.86
CA TYR A 53 -23.14 -5.97 15.00
C TYR A 53 -21.91 -6.88 15.19
N VAL A 54 -20.72 -6.40 14.85
CA VAL A 54 -19.47 -7.16 14.94
C VAL A 54 -18.69 -6.72 16.17
N TRP A 55 -18.19 -7.68 16.95
CA TRP A 55 -17.47 -7.39 18.20
C TRP A 55 -15.98 -7.09 18.01
N TRP A 56 -15.39 -7.51 16.88
CA TRP A 56 -14.02 -7.17 16.52
C TRP A 56 -13.97 -5.84 15.75
N HIS A 57 -12.82 -5.17 15.80
CA HIS A 57 -12.63 -3.90 15.09
C HIS A 57 -12.81 -4.09 13.58
N THR A 58 -13.80 -3.40 13.03
CA THR A 58 -14.09 -3.33 11.59
C THR A 58 -14.10 -1.87 11.14
N THR A 59 -14.15 -1.66 9.82
CA THR A 59 -14.23 -0.33 9.25
C THR A 59 -15.42 0.44 9.81
N SER A 60 -15.16 1.62 10.34
CA SER A 60 -16.17 2.49 10.95
C SER A 60 -16.75 3.49 9.94
N ALA A 61 -17.97 3.96 10.18
CA ALA A 61 -18.60 4.96 9.31
C ALA A 61 -17.82 6.29 9.23
N ASP A 62 -17.06 6.62 10.28
CA ASP A 62 -16.22 7.81 10.33
C ASP A 62 -14.92 7.65 9.52
N GLU A 63 -14.29 6.46 9.55
CA GLU A 63 -13.16 6.16 8.66
C GLU A 63 -13.52 6.32 7.19
N VAL A 64 -14.72 5.87 6.82
CA VAL A 64 -15.25 6.05 5.47
C VAL A 64 -15.35 7.53 5.13
N GLU A 65 -15.79 8.39 6.05
CA GLU A 65 -15.86 9.83 5.80
C GLU A 65 -14.48 10.45 5.66
N ARG A 66 -13.55 10.09 6.56
CA ARG A 66 -12.15 10.52 6.53
C ARG A 66 -11.44 10.15 5.25
N GLU A 67 -11.73 8.99 4.67
CA GLU A 67 -11.19 8.58 3.36
C GLU A 67 -11.55 9.57 2.24
N PHE A 68 -12.66 10.30 2.37
CA PHE A 68 -13.02 11.34 1.40
C PHE A 68 -12.41 12.72 1.68
N HIS A 69 -11.72 12.91 2.81
CA HIS A 69 -11.08 14.17 3.16
C HIS A 69 -9.60 14.14 2.76
N ASP A 70 -9.20 15.07 1.90
CA ASP A 70 -7.80 15.24 1.53
C ASP A 70 -7.02 15.90 2.67
N GLN A 71 -5.77 15.50 2.84
CA GLN A 71 -4.86 16.15 3.78
C GLN A 71 -4.50 17.54 3.25
N VAL A 72 -4.78 18.58 4.04
CA VAL A 72 -4.40 19.97 3.78
C VAL A 72 -3.43 20.39 4.89
N ILE A 73 -2.22 20.79 4.50
CA ILE A 73 -1.20 21.25 5.44
C ILE A 73 -1.44 22.74 5.72
N ASP A 74 -1.57 23.08 7.00
CA ASP A 74 -1.67 24.47 7.42
C ASP A 74 -0.33 25.19 7.20
N PRO A 75 -0.28 26.26 6.40
CA PRO A 75 0.96 26.99 6.13
C PRO A 75 1.53 27.71 7.35
N THR A 76 0.74 27.92 8.40
CA THR A 76 1.15 28.63 9.62
C THR A 76 1.73 27.71 10.69
N ALA A 77 1.54 26.40 10.54
CA ALA A 77 2.01 25.41 11.49
C ALA A 77 3.51 25.10 11.29
N LYS A 78 4.21 24.83 12.40
CA LYS A 78 5.60 24.36 12.37
C LYS A 78 5.66 22.95 11.76
N THR A 79 6.70 22.68 10.98
CA THR A 79 6.89 21.41 10.26
C THR A 79 8.08 20.63 10.79
N PHE A 80 8.29 19.39 10.30
CA PHE A 80 9.46 18.57 10.66
C PHE A 80 10.80 19.27 10.39
N LYS A 81 10.84 20.19 9.42
CA LYS A 81 12.01 21.01 9.12
C LYS A 81 12.41 21.91 10.29
N ASP A 82 11.43 22.45 11.02
CA ASP A 82 11.68 23.31 12.18
C ASP A 82 12.23 22.53 13.38
N LEU A 83 12.06 21.21 13.37
CA LEU A 83 12.61 20.29 14.38
C LEU A 83 13.96 19.69 13.96
N GLY A 84 14.47 20.02 12.76
CA GLY A 84 15.70 19.44 12.23
C GLY A 84 15.59 17.96 11.88
N ILE A 85 14.38 17.46 11.62
CA ILE A 85 14.12 16.06 11.26
C ILE A 85 13.86 15.97 9.76
N GLU A 86 14.59 15.11 9.06
CA GLU A 86 14.33 14.79 7.66
C GLU A 86 13.35 13.61 7.55
N PRO A 87 12.19 13.79 6.91
CA PRO A 87 11.24 12.69 6.71
C PRO A 87 11.80 11.71 5.67
N VAL A 88 11.72 10.42 5.99
CA VAL A 88 12.06 9.34 5.07
C VAL A 88 10.93 9.13 4.07
N ASP A 89 11.25 8.72 2.85
CA ASP A 89 10.24 8.40 1.85
C ASP A 89 9.56 7.04 2.12
N LEU A 90 8.31 6.90 1.68
CA LEU A 90 7.55 5.67 1.91
C LEU A 90 8.20 4.48 1.20
N ALA A 91 8.68 4.69 -0.03
CA ALA A 91 9.26 3.65 -0.87
C ALA A 91 10.40 2.91 -0.17
N ASP A 92 11.28 3.65 0.51
CA ASP A 92 12.47 3.11 1.17
C ASP A 92 12.13 2.17 2.33
N LEU A 93 11.03 2.44 3.04
CA LEU A 93 10.61 1.67 4.21
C LEU A 93 9.68 0.51 3.86
N THR A 94 9.02 0.54 2.70
CA THR A 94 7.99 -0.44 2.35
C THR A 94 8.50 -1.88 2.29
N PHE A 95 9.73 -2.11 1.82
CA PHE A 95 10.33 -3.45 1.81
C PHE A 95 10.33 -4.06 3.22
N HIS A 96 10.83 -3.31 4.21
CA HIS A 96 10.98 -3.81 5.58
C HIS A 96 9.64 -4.16 6.22
N TYR A 97 8.61 -3.33 6.03
CA TYR A 97 7.29 -3.56 6.61
C TYR A 97 6.45 -4.59 5.83
N LEU A 98 6.67 -4.74 4.51
CA LEU A 98 5.87 -5.62 3.67
C LEU A 98 6.48 -7.00 3.43
N GLN A 99 7.74 -7.21 3.86
CA GLN A 99 8.44 -8.48 3.70
C GLN A 99 7.61 -9.68 4.20
N MET A 100 6.93 -9.54 5.34
CA MET A 100 6.10 -10.59 5.92
C MET A 100 4.85 -10.95 5.09
N TYR A 101 4.40 -10.07 4.20
CA TYR A 101 3.22 -10.30 3.36
C TYR A 101 3.57 -10.91 2.00
N ARG A 102 4.86 -11.05 1.68
CA ARG A 102 5.33 -11.75 0.48
C ARG A 102 5.05 -13.25 0.59
N SER A 103 4.77 -13.91 -0.54
CA SER A 103 4.71 -15.37 -0.56
C SER A 103 6.10 -15.96 -0.34
N ALA A 104 6.19 -17.11 0.30
CA ALA A 104 7.46 -17.80 0.59
C ALA A 104 8.38 -17.94 -0.64
N SER A 105 7.81 -18.13 -1.83
CA SER A 105 8.56 -18.23 -3.09
C SER A 105 9.35 -16.97 -3.48
N TYR A 106 9.02 -15.81 -2.92
CA TYR A 106 9.66 -14.51 -3.23
C TYR A 106 10.24 -13.84 -1.97
N TYR A 107 10.44 -14.59 -0.89
CA TYR A 107 10.89 -14.04 0.39
C TYR A 107 12.39 -13.70 0.38
N ASP A 108 13.22 -14.61 -0.13
CA ASP A 108 14.68 -14.47 -0.21
C ASP A 108 15.16 -13.80 -1.49
N LEU A 109 14.26 -13.64 -2.46
CA LEU A 109 14.59 -12.97 -3.70
C LEU A 109 14.70 -11.47 -3.41
N PRO A 110 15.84 -10.82 -3.76
CA PRO A 110 15.85 -9.37 -3.85
C PRO A 110 14.71 -8.95 -4.79
N PRO A 111 14.21 -7.70 -4.71
CA PRO A 111 13.23 -7.19 -5.67
C PRO A 111 13.82 -7.29 -7.09
N ALA A 112 13.62 -8.45 -7.72
CA ALA A 112 14.29 -8.83 -8.93
C ALA A 112 13.53 -8.23 -10.09
N THR A 113 14.26 -7.52 -10.93
CA THR A 113 13.67 -6.87 -12.09
C THR A 113 13.17 -7.96 -13.04
N GLU A 114 12.04 -7.77 -13.74
CA GLU A 114 11.54 -8.75 -14.72
C GLU A 114 12.59 -9.11 -15.81
N ARG A 115 13.56 -8.21 -16.03
CA ARG A 115 14.73 -8.44 -16.91
C ARG A 115 15.63 -9.56 -16.40
N GLU A 116 15.99 -9.57 -15.12
CA GLU A 116 16.89 -10.56 -14.53
C GLU A 116 16.27 -11.96 -14.59
N ARG A 117 14.96 -12.08 -14.29
CA ARG A 117 14.21 -13.34 -14.44
C ARG A 117 14.14 -13.85 -15.88
N ARG A 118 14.18 -12.95 -16.87
CA ARG A 118 14.17 -13.31 -18.29
C ARG A 118 15.56 -13.78 -18.73
N GLU A 119 16.60 -13.16 -18.19
CA GLU A 119 17.99 -13.53 -18.41
C GLU A 119 18.34 -14.88 -17.77
N GLU A 120 17.87 -15.16 -16.56
CA GLU A 120 18.03 -16.47 -15.90
C GLU A 120 17.41 -17.62 -16.71
N LYS A 121 16.26 -17.39 -17.36
CA LYS A 121 15.60 -18.38 -18.24
C LYS A 121 16.36 -18.65 -19.54
N LYS A 122 17.28 -17.78 -19.92
CA LYS A 122 18.06 -17.91 -21.16
C LYS A 122 19.17 -18.96 -21.04
N TYR A 123 19.64 -19.22 -19.82
CA TYR A 123 20.71 -20.18 -19.56
C TYR A 123 20.12 -21.54 -19.17
N VAL A 124 20.64 -22.60 -19.78
CA VAL A 124 20.34 -23.97 -19.39
C VAL A 124 21.20 -24.28 -18.17
N HIS A 125 20.56 -24.35 -17.00
CA HIS A 125 21.27 -24.55 -15.72
C HIS A 125 21.70 -25.99 -15.49
N VAL A 126 21.09 -26.95 -16.19
CA VAL A 126 21.43 -28.38 -16.10
C VAL A 126 21.56 -28.93 -17.51
N LEU A 127 22.78 -29.32 -17.87
CA LEU A 127 23.03 -30.10 -19.08
C LEU A 127 22.73 -31.57 -18.75
N ASP A 128 21.73 -32.13 -19.41
CA ASP A 128 21.35 -33.54 -19.28
C ASP A 128 22.36 -34.40 -20.07
N ASN A 129 23.50 -34.69 -19.46
CA ASN A 129 24.54 -35.55 -20.02
C ASN A 129 24.58 -36.87 -19.25
N GLN A 130 23.61 -37.76 -19.49
CA GLN A 130 23.70 -39.22 -19.24
C GLN A 130 22.85 -40.00 -20.23
#